data_AF-A0A845RAZ7-F1
#
_entry.id   AF-A0A845RAZ7-F1
#
_cell.length_a   1.000
_cell.length_b   1.000
_cell.length_c   1.000
_cell.angle_alpha   90.00
_cell.angle_beta   90.00
_cell.angle_gamma   90.00
#
_symmetry.space_group_name_H-M   'P 1'
#
loop_
_entity.id
_entity.type
_entity.pdbx_description
1 polymer ?
#
loop_
_entity_poly.entity_id
_entity_poly.type
_entity_poly.pdbx_seq_one_letter_code
_entity_poly.pdbx_strand_id
1 'polypeptide(L)'
;MKKTLALILTAALVLSLAACGGSKKPQEIELTTENIGDYISFSGEFTDSEYHQTILYYVSTSTIDFQAYSTSAGTFSNVEITLRANIDNDGAIGEKWHLADAEDTGVEFTFKMPSSGDYSHSYSIECNRNTSKLKGSCDFTVVSVSGTYTPAD
;
A
#
# COMPACT_ATOMS: atom_id res chain seq x y z
N MET A 1 -13.05 -28.16 69.12
CA MET A 1 -12.20 -27.32 68.25
C MET A 1 -11.96 -28.09 66.95
N LYS A 2 -12.50 -27.58 65.84
CA LYS A 2 -12.60 -28.25 64.53
C LYS A 2 -11.34 -27.95 63.72
N LYS A 3 -10.58 -28.96 63.31
CA LYS A 3 -9.39 -28.81 62.44
C LYS A 3 -9.33 -29.95 61.42
N THR A 4 -10.17 -29.91 60.38
CA THR A 4 -10.01 -30.75 59.16
C THR A 4 -11.02 -30.30 58.11
N LEU A 5 -10.75 -29.22 57.36
CA LEU A 5 -11.47 -28.88 56.11
C LEU A 5 -10.85 -27.62 55.49
N ALA A 6 -9.61 -27.70 55.01
CA ALA A 6 -8.99 -26.58 54.30
C ALA A 6 -7.88 -26.98 53.31
N LEU A 7 -7.94 -28.18 52.70
CA LEU A 7 -6.85 -28.63 51.83
C LEU A 7 -7.26 -29.39 50.55
N ILE A 8 -8.46 -29.16 50.00
CA ILE A 8 -8.88 -29.76 48.72
C ILE A 8 -9.33 -28.70 47.69
N LEU A 9 -9.21 -27.40 47.99
CA LEU A 9 -9.74 -26.33 47.11
C LEU A 9 -8.69 -25.53 46.33
N THR A 10 -7.45 -26.01 46.23
CA THR A 10 -6.37 -25.33 45.49
C THR A 10 -5.90 -26.08 44.24
N ALA A 11 -6.35 -27.33 44.01
CA ALA A 11 -5.99 -28.09 42.81
C ALA A 11 -6.98 -27.91 41.64
N ALA A 12 -8.19 -27.39 41.88
CA ALA A 12 -9.20 -27.21 40.83
C ALA A 12 -9.09 -25.89 40.07
N LEU A 13 -8.33 -24.90 40.58
CA LEU A 13 -8.20 -23.58 39.95
C LEU A 13 -7.04 -23.49 38.95
N VAL A 14 -6.16 -24.49 38.89
CA VAL A 14 -5.02 -24.51 37.96
C VAL A 14 -5.34 -25.31 36.68
N LEU A 15 -6.43 -26.07 36.66
CA LEU A 15 -6.90 -26.83 35.49
C LEU A 15 -7.82 -26.03 34.56
N SER A 16 -8.30 -24.84 34.97
CA SER A 16 -9.11 -23.97 34.11
C SER A 16 -8.29 -23.04 33.20
N LEU A 17 -6.98 -22.92 33.39
CA LEU A 17 -6.11 -22.12 32.51
C LEU A 17 -5.54 -22.90 31.31
N ALA A 18 -5.63 -24.23 31.30
CA ALA A 18 -5.15 -25.05 30.18
C ALA A 18 -6.22 -25.31 29.09
N ALA A 19 -7.40 -24.69 29.21
CA ALA A 19 -8.52 -24.86 28.27
C ALA A 19 -8.74 -23.68 27.31
N CYS A 20 -7.89 -22.65 27.35
CA CYS A 20 -7.77 -21.63 26.28
C CYS A 20 -6.50 -21.88 25.44
N GLY A 21 -6.18 -23.14 25.17
CA GLY A 21 -5.08 -23.56 24.30
C GLY A 21 -5.50 -23.76 22.83
N GLY A 22 -6.70 -23.33 22.46
CA GLY A 22 -7.09 -23.24 21.06
C GLY A 22 -6.52 -21.94 20.50
N SER A 23 -5.27 -21.96 20.05
CA SER A 23 -4.74 -20.92 19.18
C SER A 23 -5.68 -20.83 17.98
N LYS A 24 -6.62 -19.87 18.04
CA LYS A 24 -7.39 -19.47 16.87
C LYS A 24 -6.35 -19.04 15.87
N LYS A 25 -6.17 -19.81 14.80
CA LYS A 25 -5.30 -19.39 13.70
C LYS A 25 -5.71 -17.96 13.35
N PRO A 26 -4.74 -17.05 13.16
CA PRO A 26 -5.05 -15.67 12.80
C PRO A 26 -5.95 -15.73 11.56
N GLN A 27 -7.10 -15.06 11.67
CA GLN A 27 -8.10 -15.11 10.62
C GLN A 27 -7.57 -14.32 9.43
N GLU A 28 -7.55 -14.97 8.28
CA GLU A 28 -7.19 -14.35 7.02
C GLU A 28 -8.23 -13.29 6.64
N ILE A 29 -7.75 -12.11 6.27
CA ILE A 29 -8.54 -10.93 5.94
C ILE A 29 -8.45 -10.70 4.44
N GLU A 30 -9.58 -10.68 3.74
CA GLU A 30 -9.65 -10.30 2.33
C GLU A 30 -9.47 -8.78 2.19
N LEU A 31 -8.52 -8.38 1.34
CA LEU A 31 -8.25 -6.96 1.12
C LEU A 31 -9.23 -6.38 0.10
N THR A 32 -9.80 -5.23 0.43
CA THR A 32 -10.68 -4.43 -0.42
C THR A 32 -10.17 -3.00 -0.51
N THR A 33 -10.67 -2.23 -1.48
CA THR A 33 -10.31 -0.82 -1.60
C THR A 33 -10.75 0.00 -0.39
N GLU A 34 -11.69 -0.49 0.41
CA GLU A 34 -12.16 0.17 1.63
C GLU A 34 -11.29 -0.12 2.86
N ASN A 35 -10.63 -1.28 2.92
CA ASN A 35 -9.90 -1.72 4.11
C ASN A 35 -8.37 -1.74 3.96
N ILE A 36 -7.84 -1.64 2.74
CA ILE A 36 -6.39 -1.77 2.48
C ILE A 36 -5.55 -0.74 3.26
N GLY A 37 -6.09 0.46 3.48
CA GLY A 37 -5.41 1.54 4.22
C GLY A 37 -5.11 1.20 5.68
N ASP A 38 -5.78 0.19 6.26
CA ASP A 38 -5.49 -0.28 7.62
C ASP A 38 -4.20 -1.11 7.68
N TYR A 39 -3.74 -1.67 6.54
CA TYR A 39 -2.65 -2.64 6.48
C TYR A 39 -1.45 -2.19 5.64
N ILE A 40 -1.68 -1.33 4.65
CA ILE A 40 -0.68 -0.85 3.70
C ILE A 40 -0.80 0.66 3.56
N SER A 41 0.34 1.34 3.63
CA SER A 41 0.46 2.76 3.26
C SER A 41 1.24 2.92 1.96
N PHE A 42 0.93 3.98 1.23
CA PHE A 42 1.57 4.34 -0.02
C PHE A 42 2.23 5.71 0.11
N SER A 43 3.44 5.85 -0.41
CA SER A 43 4.11 7.13 -0.53
C SER A 43 4.74 7.26 -1.90
N GLY A 44 4.74 8.49 -2.42
CA GLY A 44 5.36 8.81 -3.69
C GLY A 44 5.91 10.21 -3.67
N GLU A 45 7.04 10.41 -4.33
CA GLU A 45 7.62 11.73 -4.54
C GLU A 45 7.99 11.90 -6.02
N PHE A 46 7.75 13.10 -6.56
CA PHE A 46 8.22 13.46 -7.88
C PHE A 46 9.71 13.80 -7.81
N THR A 47 10.51 13.01 -8.50
CA THR A 47 11.95 13.16 -8.64
C THR A 47 12.33 13.34 -10.11
N ASP A 48 13.56 13.79 -10.36
CA ASP A 48 14.13 13.93 -11.71
C ASP A 48 13.25 14.70 -12.70
N SER A 49 12.52 15.72 -12.21
CA SER A 49 11.56 16.46 -13.02
C SER A 49 12.25 17.44 -13.98
N GLU A 50 12.14 17.14 -15.27
CA GLU A 50 12.73 17.92 -16.35
C GLU A 50 11.67 18.59 -17.21
N TYR A 51 12.09 19.65 -17.89
CA TYR A 51 11.28 20.40 -18.82
C TYR A 51 12.13 20.74 -20.03
N HIS A 52 11.63 20.35 -21.20
CA HIS A 52 12.33 20.49 -22.47
C HIS A 52 11.45 21.26 -23.45
N GLN A 53 11.97 22.37 -23.97
CA GLN A 53 11.35 23.06 -25.09
C GLN A 53 11.77 22.38 -26.40
N THR A 54 10.79 21.90 -27.17
CA THR A 54 11.00 21.49 -28.56
C THR A 54 10.58 22.61 -29.52
N ILE A 55 10.80 22.44 -30.82
CA ILE A 55 10.48 23.44 -31.85
C ILE A 55 8.97 23.79 -31.87
N LEU A 56 8.10 22.83 -31.53
CA LEU A 56 6.65 22.96 -31.67
C LEU A 56 5.87 22.91 -30.34
N TYR A 57 6.44 22.31 -29.30
CA TYR A 57 5.78 22.14 -28.00
C TYR A 57 6.77 21.92 -26.84
N TYR A 58 6.26 21.92 -25.63
CA TYR A 58 7.03 21.62 -24.41
C TYR A 58 6.79 20.19 -23.97
N VAL A 59 7.83 19.48 -23.54
CA VAL A 59 7.70 18.15 -22.94
C VAL A 59 8.17 18.25 -21.50
N SER A 60 7.38 17.71 -20.57
CA SER A 60 7.79 17.53 -19.19
C SER A 60 7.88 16.07 -18.87
N THR A 61 8.96 15.68 -18.19
CA THR A 61 9.18 14.31 -17.71
C THR A 61 9.39 14.36 -16.20
N SER A 62 9.05 13.27 -15.52
CA SER A 62 9.33 13.11 -14.10
C SER A 62 9.42 11.63 -13.78
N THR A 63 10.03 11.30 -12.65
CA THR A 63 9.93 9.99 -12.03
C THR A 63 9.02 10.09 -10.80
N ILE A 64 8.17 9.09 -10.59
CA ILE A 64 7.52 8.84 -9.30
C ILE A 64 8.38 7.82 -8.56
N ASP A 65 9.07 8.23 -7.51
CA ASP A 65 9.73 7.30 -6.59
C ASP A 65 8.66 6.76 -5.62
N PHE A 66 8.19 5.55 -5.89
CA PHE A 66 7.03 4.94 -5.22
C PHE A 66 7.45 3.92 -4.19
N GLN A 67 6.76 3.94 -3.04
CA GLN A 67 6.88 2.92 -2.00
C GLN A 67 5.50 2.52 -1.47
N ALA A 68 5.33 1.22 -1.26
CA ALA A 68 4.25 0.65 -0.48
C ALA A 68 4.86 -0.11 0.70
N TYR A 69 4.35 0.12 1.90
CA TYR A 69 4.88 -0.51 3.11
C TYR A 69 3.76 -0.92 4.05
N SER A 70 4.00 -2.00 4.80
CA SER A 70 3.05 -2.50 5.78
C SER A 70 2.97 -1.59 7.00
N THR A 71 1.75 -1.32 7.45
CA THR A 71 1.48 -0.55 8.68
C THR A 71 1.12 -1.43 9.87
N SER A 72 1.07 -2.74 9.68
CA SER A 72 0.63 -3.70 10.69
C SER A 72 1.49 -4.96 10.68
N ALA A 73 1.60 -5.63 11.82
CA ALA A 73 2.39 -6.85 11.91
C ALA A 73 1.60 -8.05 11.37
N GLY A 74 2.07 -8.64 10.27
CA GLY A 74 1.45 -9.79 9.62
C GLY A 74 2.10 -10.14 8.29
N THR A 75 1.41 -10.93 7.47
CA THR A 75 1.92 -11.37 6.15
C THR A 75 0.87 -11.22 5.07
N PHE A 76 1.30 -10.82 3.88
CA PHE A 76 0.45 -10.73 2.69
C PHE A 76 0.53 -12.00 1.84
N SER A 77 -0.60 -12.39 1.25
CA SER A 77 -0.69 -13.57 0.38
C SER A 77 -1.40 -13.21 -0.93
N ASN A 78 -0.68 -13.37 -2.04
CA ASN A 78 -1.17 -13.11 -3.41
C ASN A 78 -1.82 -11.73 -3.58
N VAL A 79 -1.26 -10.70 -2.93
CA VAL A 79 -1.80 -9.35 -2.99
C VAL A 79 -1.35 -8.64 -4.26
N GLU A 80 -2.30 -8.18 -5.05
CA GLU A 80 -2.10 -7.39 -6.27
C GLU A 80 -2.91 -6.10 -6.14
N ILE A 81 -2.25 -4.96 -6.35
CA ILE A 81 -2.81 -3.63 -6.13
C ILE A 81 -2.61 -2.81 -7.39
N THR A 82 -3.67 -2.14 -7.83
CA THR A 82 -3.63 -1.13 -8.89
C THR A 82 -3.84 0.24 -8.27
N LEU A 83 -2.89 1.14 -8.49
CA LEU A 83 -2.95 2.52 -8.05
C LEU A 83 -3.01 3.46 -9.23
N ARG A 84 -3.73 4.56 -9.05
CA ARG A 84 -3.69 5.73 -9.94
C ARG A 84 -3.01 6.88 -9.22
N ALA A 85 -1.97 7.44 -9.80
CA ALA A 85 -1.35 8.66 -9.30
C ALA A 85 -2.28 9.86 -9.53
N ASN A 86 -2.50 10.65 -8.49
CA ASN A 86 -3.29 11.86 -8.53
C ASN A 86 -2.36 13.03 -8.86
N ILE A 87 -2.24 13.34 -10.15
CA ILE A 87 -1.34 14.40 -10.64
C ILE A 87 -2.16 15.60 -11.08
N ASP A 88 -1.87 16.75 -10.48
CA ASP A 88 -2.43 18.02 -10.93
C ASP A 88 -1.91 18.35 -12.34
N ASN A 89 -2.83 18.66 -13.24
CA ASN A 89 -2.51 19.03 -14.62
C ASN A 89 -2.14 20.51 -14.74
N ASP A 90 -1.58 21.09 -13.67
CA ASP A 90 -1.16 22.48 -13.65
C ASP A 90 -0.07 22.71 -14.70
N GLY A 91 -0.36 23.60 -15.64
CA GLY A 91 0.53 23.90 -16.77
C GLY A 91 0.39 22.97 -17.97
N ALA A 92 -0.45 21.93 -17.91
CA ALA A 92 -0.71 21.03 -19.04
C ALA A 92 -1.65 21.70 -20.05
N ILE A 93 -1.31 21.62 -21.34
CA ILE A 93 -2.03 22.28 -22.44
C ILE A 93 -2.75 21.23 -23.29
N GLY A 94 -3.91 20.79 -22.80
CA GLY A 94 -4.79 19.86 -23.52
C GLY A 94 -4.36 18.39 -23.50
N GLU A 95 -3.26 18.09 -22.81
CA GLU A 95 -2.70 16.76 -22.64
C GLU A 95 -2.73 16.37 -21.15
N LYS A 96 -2.49 15.08 -20.87
CA LYS A 96 -2.42 14.56 -19.50
C LYS A 96 -1.08 13.87 -19.29
N TRP A 97 -0.65 13.81 -18.03
CA TRP A 97 0.43 12.93 -17.64
C TRP A 97 0.06 11.47 -17.89
N HIS A 98 1.03 10.72 -18.41
CA HIS A 98 0.94 9.28 -18.61
C HIS A 98 2.25 8.60 -18.25
N LEU A 99 2.22 7.28 -18.03
CA LEU A 99 3.45 6.49 -17.95
C LEU A 99 4.19 6.57 -19.29
N ALA A 100 5.51 6.75 -19.24
CA ALA A 100 6.34 6.92 -20.44
C ALA A 100 6.42 5.64 -21.29
N ASP A 101 6.13 4.48 -20.70
CA ASP A 101 6.08 3.18 -21.37
C ASP A 101 4.65 2.71 -21.71
N ALA A 102 3.63 3.55 -21.49
CA ALA A 102 2.24 3.24 -21.78
C ALA A 102 1.68 4.08 -22.93
N GLU A 103 0.79 3.49 -23.73
CA GLU A 103 0.38 4.09 -25.00
C GLU A 103 -0.65 5.23 -24.91
N ASP A 104 -1.41 5.44 -23.80
CA ASP A 104 -2.23 6.69 -23.65
C ASP A 104 -3.09 6.84 -22.37
N THR A 105 -2.95 5.99 -21.34
CA THR A 105 -3.96 5.92 -20.25
C THR A 105 -3.45 6.38 -18.89
N GLY A 106 -3.28 7.69 -18.71
CA GLY A 106 -2.98 8.27 -17.40
C GLY A 106 -1.78 7.63 -16.68
N VAL A 107 -1.67 7.87 -15.38
CA VAL A 107 -0.63 7.26 -14.56
C VAL A 107 -1.28 6.24 -13.63
N GLU A 108 -1.49 5.03 -14.15
CA GLU A 108 -2.05 3.89 -13.43
C GLU A 108 -1.11 2.69 -13.57
N PHE A 109 -0.74 2.08 -12.45
CA PHE A 109 0.18 0.95 -12.44
C PHE A 109 -0.28 -0.12 -11.45
N THR A 110 0.05 -1.37 -11.77
CA THR A 110 -0.27 -2.55 -10.96
C THR A 110 1.01 -3.20 -10.46
N PHE A 111 1.04 -3.60 -9.20
CA PHE A 111 2.16 -4.33 -8.63
C PHE A 111 1.69 -5.44 -7.68
N LYS A 112 2.57 -6.41 -7.45
CA LYS A 112 2.37 -7.49 -6.49
C LYS A 112 3.09 -7.16 -5.19
N MET A 113 2.35 -7.12 -4.10
CA MET A 113 2.91 -6.86 -2.79
C MET A 113 3.66 -8.10 -2.29
N PRO A 114 4.95 -7.98 -1.91
CA PRO A 114 5.68 -9.06 -1.28
C PRO A 114 5.03 -9.47 0.04
N SER A 115 5.22 -10.74 0.44
CA SER A 115 4.66 -11.24 1.70
C SER A 115 5.21 -10.51 2.94
N SER A 116 6.41 -9.95 2.84
CA SER A 116 7.04 -9.10 3.87
C SER A 116 6.40 -7.72 3.99
N GLY A 117 5.67 -7.28 2.97
CA GLY A 117 4.92 -6.03 3.00
C GLY A 117 5.70 -4.78 2.62
N ASP A 118 6.86 -4.88 1.98
CA ASP A 118 7.61 -3.72 1.47
C ASP A 118 7.82 -3.86 -0.03
N TYR A 119 7.45 -2.83 -0.79
CA TYR A 119 7.65 -2.74 -2.23
C TYR A 119 8.09 -1.33 -2.59
N SER A 120 9.07 -1.22 -3.50
CA SER A 120 9.50 0.06 -4.06
C SER A 120 9.74 -0.05 -5.55
N HIS A 121 9.44 1.02 -6.27
CA HIS A 121 9.67 1.10 -7.72
C HIS A 121 9.72 2.56 -8.17
N SER A 122 10.40 2.81 -9.28
CA SER A 122 10.45 4.13 -9.91
C SER A 122 9.70 4.08 -11.23
N TYR A 123 8.62 4.87 -11.35
CA TYR A 123 7.81 4.94 -12.56
C TYR A 123 8.12 6.23 -13.33
N SER A 124 8.58 6.11 -14.58
CA SER A 124 8.77 7.26 -15.45
C SER A 124 7.44 7.73 -16.03
N ILE A 125 7.18 9.03 -15.94
CA ILE A 125 5.98 9.67 -16.46
C ILE A 125 6.35 10.85 -17.35
N GLU A 126 5.48 11.15 -18.31
CA GLU A 126 5.63 12.30 -19.18
C GLU A 126 4.28 12.95 -19.49
N CYS A 127 4.35 14.23 -19.83
CA CYS A 127 3.22 14.97 -20.37
C CYS A 127 3.70 15.77 -21.56
N ASN A 128 3.11 15.46 -22.71
CA ASN A 128 3.22 16.29 -23.88
C ASN A 128 2.57 17.65 -23.58
N ARG A 129 3.16 18.75 -24.04
CA ARG A 129 2.64 20.11 -23.90
C ARG A 129 2.38 20.56 -22.45
N ASN A 130 3.34 20.35 -21.55
CA ASN A 130 3.29 20.88 -20.19
C ASN A 130 4.30 22.01 -19.96
N THR A 131 3.93 23.02 -19.18
CA THR A 131 4.73 24.24 -18.92
C THR A 131 5.24 24.34 -17.48
N SER A 132 4.99 23.32 -16.67
CA SER A 132 5.38 23.25 -15.27
C SER A 132 6.33 22.09 -15.02
N LYS A 133 6.89 22.01 -13.81
CA LYS A 133 7.55 20.81 -13.31
C LYS A 133 6.78 20.29 -12.11
N LEU A 134 6.63 18.98 -12.03
CA LEU A 134 6.13 18.33 -10.82
C LEU A 134 7.16 18.44 -9.71
N LYS A 135 6.70 18.57 -8.46
CA LYS A 135 7.53 18.67 -7.27
C LYS A 135 6.75 18.16 -6.07
N GLY A 136 7.47 17.61 -5.09
CA GLY A 136 6.88 17.20 -3.82
C GLY A 136 6.16 15.86 -3.91
N SER A 137 5.26 15.63 -2.97
CA SER A 137 4.56 14.36 -2.81
C SER A 137 3.55 14.11 -3.93
N CYS A 138 3.42 12.83 -4.30
CA CYS A 138 2.37 12.32 -5.15
C CYS A 138 1.37 11.54 -4.29
N ASP A 139 0.09 11.89 -4.38
CA ASP A 139 -0.99 11.13 -3.77
C ASP A 139 -1.48 10.03 -4.73
N PHE A 140 -2.09 8.99 -4.17
CA PHE A 140 -2.59 7.85 -4.94
C PHE A 140 -4.03 7.52 -4.59
N THR A 141 -4.76 7.05 -5.60
CA THR A 141 -6.07 6.43 -5.45
C THR A 141 -5.95 4.93 -5.68
N VAL A 142 -6.43 4.11 -4.75
CA VAL A 142 -6.52 2.66 -4.95
C VAL A 142 -7.66 2.37 -5.91
N VAL A 143 -7.34 1.80 -7.07
CA VAL A 143 -8.31 1.45 -8.12
C VAL A 143 -8.86 0.05 -7.90
N SER A 144 -7.98 -0.91 -7.62
CA SER A 144 -8.35 -2.28 -7.30
C SER A 144 -7.33 -2.93 -6.39
N VAL A 145 -7.79 -3.90 -5.61
CA VAL A 145 -6.96 -4.78 -4.79
C VAL A 145 -7.54 -6.18 -4.83
N SER A 146 -6.66 -7.18 -4.72
CA SER A 146 -7.01 -8.57 -4.45
C SER A 146 -6.00 -9.18 -3.49
N GLY A 147 -6.29 -10.40 -3.02
CA GLY A 147 -5.44 -11.14 -2.09
C GLY A 147 -5.82 -10.89 -0.63
N THR A 148 -4.95 -11.36 0.25
CA THR A 148 -5.27 -11.45 1.68
C THR A 148 -4.13 -11.02 2.58
N TYR A 149 -4.49 -10.67 3.81
CA TYR A 149 -3.60 -10.36 4.90
C TYR A 149 -3.86 -11.28 6.10
N THR A 150 -2.80 -11.79 6.71
CA THR A 150 -2.88 -12.58 7.94
C THR A 150 -2.16 -11.83 9.07
N PRO A 151 -2.87 -11.36 10.11
CA PRO A 151 -2.23 -10.71 11.25
C PRO A 151 -1.23 -11.63 11.96
N ALA A 152 -0.19 -11.05 12.56
CA ALA A 152 0.67 -11.75 13.50
C ALA A 152 -0.05 -11.98 14.84
N ASP A 153 0.24 -13.13 15.48
CA ASP A 153 -0.31 -13.52 16.79
C ASP A 153 0.26 -12.72 17.97
#